data_AF-A0AAN9FNK5-F1
#
_entry.id   AF-A0AAN9FNK5-F1
#
_cell.length_a   1.000
_cell.length_b   1.000
_cell.length_c   1.000
_cell.angle_alpha   90.00
_cell.angle_beta   90.00
_cell.angle_gamma   90.00
#
_symmetry.space_group_name_H-M   'P 1'
#
loop_
_entity.id
_entity.type
_entity.pdbx_description
1 polymer ?
#
loop_
_entity_poly.entity_id
_entity_poly.type
_entity_poly.pdbx_seq_one_letter_code
_entity_poly.pdbx_strand_id
1 'polypeptide(L)'
;MLVPVPARDDFVDSSRTTKAITKVLKAQWDGPYISWTDAGKVVQDRWFDTFSRDYQWAEGMIDEIRKVFATKTSKIIKSTLWKVRDKGERPRWIPEDHWDGMVQKWGGVPFQQASARNRANRAADAAASVYTGGSISTLEHKKRFEQREHREPSLFEVMQMTKKNKAGAWVNQKTTELAEAYQARRAEKEADLVASTPEGESLIWIQYIKNLAPWIMMPKM
;
A
#
# COMPACT_ATOMS: atom_id res chain seq x y z
N MET A 1 14.08 2.25 -26.94
CA MET A 1 14.02 3.00 -25.67
C MET A 1 12.75 2.61 -24.93
N LEU A 2 12.77 2.57 -23.60
CA LEU A 2 11.68 2.02 -22.77
C LEU A 2 10.90 3.16 -22.09
N VAL A 3 9.57 2.98 -21.95
CA VAL A 3 8.65 3.94 -21.31
C VAL A 3 8.20 3.39 -19.96
N PRO A 4 8.78 3.85 -18.84
CA PRO A 4 8.29 3.49 -17.52
C PRO A 4 7.02 4.28 -17.24
N VAL A 5 5.89 3.60 -17.23
CA VAL A 5 4.58 4.22 -16.95
C VAL A 5 4.41 4.36 -15.43
N PRO A 6 4.08 5.56 -14.92
CA PRO A 6 3.80 5.75 -13.50
C PRO A 6 2.48 5.07 -13.10
N ALA A 7 2.39 4.62 -11.86
CA ALA A 7 1.22 3.98 -11.28
C ALA A 7 1.14 4.34 -9.78
N ARG A 8 0.45 5.45 -9.45
CA ARG A 8 0.33 6.03 -8.10
C ARG A 8 1.68 6.25 -7.40
N ASP A 9 2.20 5.20 -6.74
CA ASP A 9 3.39 5.21 -5.89
C ASP A 9 4.52 4.33 -6.43
N ASP A 10 4.38 3.81 -7.66
CA ASP A 10 5.31 2.88 -8.28
C ASP A 10 5.33 3.01 -9.81
N PHE A 11 6.27 2.32 -10.46
CA PHE A 11 6.28 2.16 -11.91
C PHE A 11 5.57 0.86 -12.30
N VAL A 12 4.92 0.84 -13.47
CA VAL A 12 4.28 -0.36 -14.03
C VAL A 12 5.26 -1.53 -14.16
N ASP A 13 6.51 -1.27 -14.58
CA ASP A 13 7.62 -2.24 -14.56
C ASP A 13 8.47 -2.05 -13.29
N SER A 14 7.85 -2.29 -12.12
CA SER A 14 8.49 -2.10 -10.81
C SER A 14 9.80 -2.87 -10.66
N SER A 15 9.91 -4.09 -11.22
CA SER A 15 11.09 -4.93 -11.03
C SER A 15 12.31 -4.36 -11.77
N ARG A 16 12.15 -4.01 -13.05
CA ARG A 16 13.23 -3.42 -13.85
C ARG A 16 13.65 -2.07 -13.31
N THR A 17 12.69 -1.19 -13.02
CA THR A 17 12.96 0.15 -12.45
C THR A 17 13.67 0.06 -11.11
N THR A 18 13.28 -0.87 -10.23
CA THR A 18 13.98 -1.12 -8.95
C THR A 18 15.44 -1.51 -9.18
N LYS A 19 15.72 -2.39 -10.15
CA LYS A 19 17.10 -2.80 -10.47
C LYS A 19 17.91 -1.61 -11.02
N ALA A 20 17.33 -0.81 -11.90
CA ALA A 20 17.98 0.38 -12.46
C ALA A 20 18.29 1.42 -11.38
N ILE A 21 17.32 1.76 -10.52
CA ILE A 21 17.52 2.68 -9.39
C ILE A 21 18.62 2.16 -8.46
N THR A 22 18.57 0.86 -8.12
CA THR A 22 19.60 0.25 -7.25
C THR A 22 20.99 0.34 -7.87
N LYS A 23 21.11 0.17 -9.19
CA LYS A 23 22.38 0.32 -9.91
C LYS A 23 22.90 1.75 -9.81
N VAL A 24 22.05 2.75 -10.04
CA VAL A 24 22.41 4.18 -9.92
C VAL A 24 22.87 4.50 -8.50
N LEU A 25 22.08 4.11 -7.48
CA LEU A 25 22.41 4.37 -6.08
C LEU A 25 23.78 3.80 -5.69
N LYS A 26 24.05 2.54 -6.04
CA LYS A 26 25.32 1.88 -5.71
C LYS A 26 26.51 2.45 -6.46
N ALA A 27 26.30 3.00 -7.66
CA ALA A 27 27.36 3.58 -8.47
C ALA A 27 27.71 5.02 -8.04
N GLN A 28 26.74 5.76 -7.51
CA GLN A 28 26.86 7.20 -7.22
C GLN A 28 26.64 7.50 -5.73
N TRP A 29 27.09 6.60 -4.86
CA TRP A 29 27.03 6.80 -3.42
C TRP A 29 28.28 7.54 -2.94
N ASP A 30 28.14 8.81 -2.60
CA ASP A 30 29.25 9.75 -2.37
C ASP A 30 29.09 10.55 -1.06
N GLY A 31 28.32 10.04 -0.11
CA GLY A 31 28.26 10.65 1.20
C GLY A 31 27.69 9.74 2.28
N PRO A 32 27.82 10.17 3.55
CA PRO A 32 27.37 9.40 4.70
C PRO A 32 25.86 9.50 4.90
N TYR A 33 25.07 9.14 3.88
CA TYR A 33 23.63 9.31 3.88
C TYR A 33 22.93 8.18 4.64
N ILE A 34 22.05 8.50 5.58
CA ILE A 34 21.25 7.49 6.31
C ILE A 34 19.80 7.37 5.82
N SER A 35 19.38 8.26 4.91
CA SER A 35 18.04 8.28 4.31
C SER A 35 18.02 9.06 2.99
N TRP A 36 16.93 8.96 2.23
CA TRP A 36 16.69 9.79 1.04
C TRP A 36 16.80 11.29 1.34
N THR A 37 16.17 11.74 2.42
CA THR A 37 16.16 13.16 2.79
C THR A 37 17.52 13.66 3.26
N ASP A 38 18.30 12.80 3.93
CA ASP A 38 19.67 13.11 4.39
C ASP A 38 20.67 13.28 3.22
N ALA A 39 20.40 12.70 2.06
CA ALA A 39 21.20 12.92 0.85
C ALA A 39 21.08 14.36 0.31
N GLY A 40 19.99 15.06 0.60
CA GLY A 40 19.74 16.42 0.11
C GLY A 40 19.34 16.46 -1.38
N LYS A 41 18.74 17.59 -1.80
CA LYS A 41 18.16 17.75 -3.14
C LYS A 41 19.16 17.56 -4.27
N VAL A 42 20.36 18.13 -4.15
CA VAL A 42 21.38 18.07 -5.21
C VAL A 42 21.75 16.63 -5.56
N VAL A 43 21.91 15.77 -4.55
CA VAL A 43 22.24 14.36 -4.73
C VAL A 43 21.05 13.58 -5.29
N GLN A 44 19.84 13.87 -4.78
CA GLN A 44 18.60 13.27 -5.27
C GLN A 44 18.37 13.56 -6.77
N ASP A 45 18.61 14.81 -7.17
CA ASP A 45 18.46 15.26 -8.55
C ASP A 45 19.50 14.60 -9.46
N ARG A 46 20.75 14.48 -9.02
CA ARG A 46 21.80 13.74 -9.76
C ARG A 46 21.45 12.27 -9.98
N TRP A 47 20.91 11.58 -8.97
CA TRP A 47 20.46 10.20 -9.12
C TRP A 47 19.30 10.11 -10.11
N PHE A 48 18.36 11.06 -10.07
CA PHE A 48 17.29 11.13 -11.03
C PHE A 48 17.81 11.37 -12.45
N ASP A 49 18.74 12.30 -12.64
CA ASP A 49 19.33 12.65 -13.93
C ASP A 49 20.12 11.49 -14.54
N THR A 50 20.71 10.63 -13.71
CA THR A 50 21.40 9.43 -14.19
C THR A 50 20.40 8.34 -14.55
N PHE A 51 19.38 8.14 -13.72
CA PHE A 51 18.29 7.23 -14.02
C PHE A 51 17.56 7.63 -15.31
N SER A 52 17.32 8.92 -15.52
CA SER A 52 16.50 9.46 -16.62
C SER A 52 17.09 9.24 -18.01
N ARG A 53 18.41 9.09 -18.13
CA ARG A 53 19.12 8.89 -19.40
C ARG A 53 18.72 7.61 -20.13
N ASP A 54 18.30 6.58 -19.41
CA ASP A 54 17.99 5.27 -20.00
C ASP A 54 16.50 5.12 -20.38
N TYR A 55 15.68 6.16 -20.19
CA TYR A 55 14.23 6.09 -20.36
C TYR A 55 13.68 7.27 -21.17
N GLN A 56 12.53 7.05 -21.79
CA GLN A 56 11.74 8.09 -22.44
C GLN A 56 10.36 8.15 -21.80
N TRP A 57 9.77 9.34 -21.77
CA TRP A 57 8.45 9.62 -21.20
C TRP A 57 7.69 10.56 -22.13
N ALA A 58 6.37 10.53 -22.05
CA ALA A 58 5.54 11.51 -22.72
C ALA A 58 5.77 12.91 -22.14
N GLU A 59 5.61 13.92 -23.00
CA GLU A 59 5.71 15.31 -22.60
C GLU A 59 4.72 15.62 -21.46
N GLY A 60 5.14 16.40 -20.47
CA GLY A 60 4.33 16.73 -19.29
C GLY A 60 4.32 15.67 -18.17
N MET A 61 4.87 14.46 -18.36
CA MET A 61 4.92 13.44 -17.30
C MET A 61 6.10 13.58 -16.33
N ILE A 62 7.03 14.49 -16.58
CA ILE A 62 8.30 14.56 -15.84
C ILE A 62 8.10 14.72 -14.33
N ASP A 63 7.14 15.52 -13.91
CA ASP A 63 6.87 15.77 -12.48
C ASP A 63 6.29 14.53 -11.79
N GLU A 64 5.42 13.79 -12.47
CA GLU A 64 4.88 12.54 -11.97
C GLU A 64 5.97 11.47 -11.87
N ILE A 65 6.80 11.35 -12.91
CA ILE A 65 7.94 10.43 -12.92
C ILE A 65 8.92 10.76 -11.79
N ARG A 66 9.21 12.05 -11.54
CA ARG A 66 10.06 12.48 -10.41
C ARG A 66 9.45 12.08 -9.08
N LYS A 67 8.14 12.26 -8.88
CA LYS A 67 7.43 11.87 -7.64
C LYS A 67 7.48 10.36 -7.42
N VAL A 68 7.20 9.57 -8.45
CA VAL A 68 7.27 8.10 -8.38
C VAL A 68 8.70 7.64 -8.12
N PHE A 69 9.69 8.22 -8.81
CA PHE A 69 11.09 7.94 -8.58
C PHE A 69 11.49 8.23 -7.13
N ALA A 70 11.21 9.43 -6.61
CA ALA A 70 11.55 9.79 -5.24
C ALA A 70 10.93 8.82 -4.21
N THR A 71 9.65 8.48 -4.39
CA THR A 71 8.94 7.52 -3.54
C THR A 71 9.59 6.14 -3.59
N LYS A 72 9.92 5.64 -4.79
CA LYS A 72 10.52 4.33 -4.99
C LYS A 72 11.94 4.27 -4.44
N THR A 73 12.77 5.27 -4.75
CA THR A 73 14.16 5.37 -4.31
C THR A 73 14.25 5.49 -2.79
N SER A 74 13.37 6.26 -2.15
CA SER A 74 13.27 6.33 -0.69
C SER A 74 13.01 4.95 -0.05
N LYS A 75 12.07 4.17 -0.61
CA LYS A 75 11.79 2.78 -0.16
C LYS A 75 13.01 1.87 -0.36
N ILE A 76 13.72 1.99 -1.49
CA ILE A 76 14.92 1.19 -1.81
C ILE A 76 16.07 1.52 -0.84
N ILE A 77 16.36 2.81 -0.61
CA ILE A 77 17.39 3.25 0.34
C ILE A 77 17.06 2.71 1.74
N LYS A 78 15.82 2.90 2.22
CA LYS A 78 15.39 2.44 3.54
C LYS A 78 15.60 0.93 3.71
N SER A 79 15.17 0.13 2.73
CA SER A 79 15.31 -1.34 2.76
C SER A 79 16.78 -1.78 2.69
N THR A 80 17.56 -1.16 1.79
CA THR A 80 18.97 -1.50 1.58
C THR A 80 19.81 -1.16 2.80
N LEU A 81 19.69 0.06 3.33
CA LEU A 81 20.44 0.51 4.50
C LEU A 81 20.02 -0.21 5.78
N TRP A 82 18.75 -0.64 5.89
CA TRP A 82 18.35 -1.51 6.99
C TRP A 82 19.14 -2.82 6.97
N LYS A 83 19.27 -3.48 5.81
CA LYS A 83 20.06 -4.72 5.68
C LYS A 83 21.54 -4.51 5.96
N VAL A 84 22.09 -3.39 5.49
CA VAL A 84 23.49 -3.02 5.76
C VAL A 84 23.73 -2.90 7.26
N ARG A 85 22.86 -2.16 7.96
CA ARG A 85 22.97 -1.99 9.41
C ARG A 85 22.73 -3.29 10.18
N ASP A 86 21.79 -4.10 9.74
CA ASP A 86 21.45 -5.39 10.37
C ASP A 86 22.62 -6.38 10.32
N LYS A 87 23.34 -6.40 9.18
CA LYS A 87 24.58 -7.18 9.06
C LYS A 87 25.76 -6.59 9.84
N GLY A 88 25.78 -5.27 10.03
CA GLY A 88 26.89 -4.57 10.68
C GLY A 88 28.18 -4.49 9.83
N GLU A 89 28.12 -4.88 8.56
CA GLU A 89 29.28 -4.93 7.67
C GLU A 89 29.18 -3.87 6.57
N ARG A 90 30.31 -3.20 6.28
CA ARG A 90 30.40 -2.22 5.20
C ARG A 90 30.31 -2.92 3.84
N PRO A 91 29.33 -2.59 2.99
CA PRO A 91 29.29 -3.12 1.64
C PRO A 91 30.28 -2.39 0.72
N ARG A 92 30.77 -3.09 -0.31
CA ARG A 92 31.76 -2.56 -1.26
C ARG A 92 31.39 -1.24 -1.95
N TRP A 93 30.09 -0.97 -2.12
CA TRP A 93 29.60 0.22 -2.82
C TRP A 93 29.51 1.47 -1.92
N ILE A 94 29.75 1.34 -0.61
CA ILE A 94 29.89 2.50 0.30
C ILE A 94 31.39 2.75 0.50
N PRO A 95 31.89 3.94 0.09
CA PRO A 95 33.26 4.38 0.41
C PRO A 95 33.55 4.35 1.91
N GLU A 96 34.79 4.04 2.29
CA GLU A 96 35.18 3.83 3.70
C GLU A 96 35.04 5.10 4.54
N ASP A 97 35.44 6.24 3.98
CA ASP A 97 35.28 7.58 4.54
C ASP A 97 33.80 7.96 4.80
N HIS A 98 32.87 7.45 4.00
CA HIS A 98 31.43 7.68 4.21
C HIS A 98 30.82 6.70 5.21
N TRP A 99 31.35 5.49 5.30
CA TRP A 99 30.85 4.45 6.19
C TRP A 99 30.90 4.88 7.65
N ASP A 100 32.03 5.41 8.10
CA ASP A 100 32.21 5.85 9.49
C ASP A 100 31.20 6.94 9.87
N GLY A 101 30.96 7.89 8.96
CA GLY A 101 29.94 8.91 9.13
C GLY A 101 28.51 8.33 9.23
N MET A 102 28.21 7.26 8.48
CA MET A 102 26.91 6.56 8.59
C MET A 102 26.78 5.83 9.92
N VAL A 103 27.83 5.13 10.37
CA VAL A 103 27.86 4.43 11.65
C VAL A 103 27.68 5.42 12.80
N GLN A 104 28.37 6.57 12.77
CA GLN A 104 28.22 7.62 13.77
C GLN A 104 26.78 8.17 13.80
N LYS A 105 26.19 8.45 12.63
CA LYS A 105 24.79 8.92 12.54
C LYS A 105 23.80 7.88 13.08
N TRP A 106 24.00 6.58 12.80
CA TRP A 106 23.16 5.53 13.35
C TRP A 106 23.37 5.34 14.86
N GLY A 107 24.59 5.50 15.37
CA GLY A 107 24.90 5.44 16.79
C GLY A 107 24.38 6.64 17.59
N GLY A 108 24.09 7.75 16.92
CA GLY A 108 23.60 8.97 17.55
C GLY A 108 22.27 8.79 18.29
N VAL A 109 22.16 9.46 19.44
CA VAL A 109 20.96 9.46 20.30
C VAL A 109 19.67 9.77 19.53
N PRO A 110 19.61 10.77 18.62
CA PRO A 110 18.38 11.07 17.88
C PRO A 110 17.89 9.90 17.04
N PHE A 111 18.82 9.20 16.37
CA PHE A 111 18.49 8.05 15.55
C PHE A 111 18.01 6.88 16.39
N GLN A 112 18.71 6.57 17.48
CA GLN A 112 18.37 5.47 18.38
C GLN A 112 16.99 5.67 19.02
N GLN A 113 16.69 6.87 19.51
CA GLN A 113 15.37 7.21 20.06
C GLN A 113 14.25 7.07 19.02
N ALA A 114 14.45 7.61 17.81
CA ALA A 114 13.48 7.49 16.73
C ALA A 114 13.26 6.01 16.33
N SER A 115 14.34 5.23 16.26
CA SER A 115 14.30 3.79 15.98
C SER A 115 13.53 3.02 17.05
N ALA A 116 13.82 3.28 18.33
CA ALA A 116 13.15 2.65 19.47
C ALA A 116 11.65 2.98 19.49
N ARG A 117 11.27 4.25 19.33
CA ARG A 117 9.87 4.67 19.21
C ARG A 117 9.16 3.99 18.05
N ASN A 118 9.79 3.96 16.86
CA ASN A 118 9.21 3.28 15.70
C ASN A 118 9.10 1.75 15.89
N ARG A 119 9.97 1.14 16.69
CA ARG A 119 9.87 -0.27 17.09
C ARG A 119 8.68 -0.47 18.04
N ALA A 120 8.55 0.36 19.08
CA ALA A 120 7.44 0.31 20.01
C ALA A 120 6.08 0.51 19.31
N ASN A 121 5.98 1.50 18.41
CA ASN A 121 4.76 1.74 17.64
C ASN A 121 4.36 0.54 16.77
N ARG A 122 5.33 -0.14 16.16
CA ARG A 122 5.06 -1.37 15.38
C ARG A 122 4.67 -2.55 16.27
N ALA A 123 5.21 -2.64 17.48
CA ALA A 123 4.85 -3.69 18.43
C ALA A 123 3.44 -3.48 19.00
N ALA A 124 3.05 -2.23 19.26
CA ALA A 124 1.74 -1.88 19.79
C ALA A 124 0.57 -2.23 18.85
N ASP A 125 0.80 -2.25 17.54
CA ASP A 125 -0.23 -2.57 16.53
C ASP A 125 0.21 -3.66 15.54
N ALA A 126 0.98 -4.63 16.04
CA ALA A 126 1.52 -5.71 15.22
C ALA A 126 0.42 -6.52 14.49
N ALA A 127 -0.78 -6.60 15.09
CA ALA A 127 -1.91 -7.27 14.50
C ALA A 127 -2.47 -6.55 13.27
N ALA A 128 -2.71 -5.23 13.29
CA ALA A 128 -3.45 -4.53 12.22
C ALA A 128 -2.72 -4.54 10.86
N SER A 129 -1.39 -4.61 10.86
CA SER A 129 -0.56 -4.48 9.66
C SER A 129 -0.18 -5.80 8.98
N VAL A 130 -0.79 -6.93 9.38
CA VAL A 130 -0.46 -8.22 8.76
C VAL A 130 -0.95 -8.26 7.31
N TYR A 131 -0.04 -8.50 6.36
CA TYR A 131 -0.33 -8.68 4.94
C TYR A 131 -0.07 -10.14 4.57
N THR A 132 -1.06 -10.80 3.98
CA THR A 132 -0.99 -12.22 3.60
C THR A 132 -1.09 -12.46 2.09
N GLY A 133 -1.10 -11.41 1.28
CA GLY A 133 -1.14 -11.50 -0.17
C GLY A 133 0.16 -12.02 -0.83
N GLY A 134 1.11 -12.57 -0.08
CA GLY A 134 2.38 -13.10 -0.58
C GLY A 134 3.39 -12.01 -0.99
N SER A 135 4.41 -12.38 -1.77
CA SER A 135 5.47 -11.44 -2.22
C SER A 135 5.08 -10.70 -3.51
N ILE A 136 3.82 -10.30 -3.63
CA ILE A 136 3.29 -9.51 -4.75
C ILE A 136 2.57 -8.28 -4.22
N SER A 137 2.59 -7.20 -4.99
CA SER A 137 1.95 -5.93 -4.58
C SER A 137 0.43 -6.01 -4.70
N THR A 138 -0.27 -5.11 -4.01
CA THR A 138 -1.73 -4.94 -4.17
C THR A 138 -2.12 -4.60 -5.61
N LEU A 139 -1.28 -3.84 -6.33
CA LEU A 139 -1.51 -3.53 -7.75
C LEU A 139 -1.44 -4.79 -8.62
N GLU A 140 -0.49 -5.67 -8.33
CA GLU A 140 -0.36 -6.95 -9.02
C GLU A 140 -1.56 -7.87 -8.73
N HIS A 141 -2.06 -7.90 -7.48
CA HIS A 141 -3.31 -8.58 -7.16
C HIS A 141 -4.49 -8.05 -7.98
N LYS A 142 -4.61 -6.73 -8.12
CA LYS A 142 -5.66 -6.10 -8.94
C LYS A 142 -5.58 -6.53 -10.40
N LYS A 143 -4.40 -6.45 -11.01
CA LYS A 143 -4.18 -6.86 -12.41
C LYS A 143 -4.55 -8.32 -12.62
N ARG A 144 -4.14 -9.21 -11.71
CA ARG A 144 -4.47 -10.65 -11.80
C ARG A 144 -5.97 -10.90 -11.66
N PHE A 145 -6.65 -10.13 -10.81
CA PHE A 145 -8.10 -10.20 -10.68
C PHE A 145 -8.81 -9.73 -11.95
N GLU A 146 -8.42 -8.57 -12.50
CA GLU A 146 -8.98 -8.04 -13.74
C GLU A 146 -8.84 -9.02 -14.91
N GLN A 147 -7.69 -9.69 -15.01
CA GLN A 147 -7.47 -10.71 -16.02
C GLN A 147 -8.36 -11.94 -15.84
N ARG A 148 -8.66 -12.32 -14.60
CA ARG A 148 -9.45 -13.53 -14.28
C ARG A 148 -10.96 -13.29 -14.35
N GLU A 149 -11.41 -12.15 -13.84
CA GLU A 149 -12.83 -11.81 -13.67
C GLU A 149 -13.33 -10.84 -14.75
N HIS A 150 -12.45 -10.35 -15.63
CA HIS A 150 -12.75 -9.37 -16.67
C HIS A 150 -13.42 -8.08 -16.16
N ARG A 151 -13.16 -7.71 -14.89
CA ARG A 151 -13.63 -6.48 -14.24
C ARG A 151 -12.66 -6.01 -13.15
N GLU A 152 -12.75 -4.73 -12.77
CA GLU A 152 -11.98 -4.21 -11.64
C GLU A 152 -12.46 -4.82 -10.31
N PRO A 153 -11.55 -5.22 -9.39
CA PRO A 153 -11.94 -5.63 -8.04
C PRO A 153 -12.42 -4.45 -7.20
N SER A 154 -13.42 -4.71 -6.37
CA SER A 154 -13.80 -3.80 -5.30
C SER A 154 -12.68 -3.70 -4.24
N LEU A 155 -12.67 -2.61 -3.48
CA LEU A 155 -11.73 -2.44 -2.36
C LEU A 155 -11.87 -3.57 -1.32
N PHE A 156 -13.08 -4.10 -1.14
CA PHE A 156 -13.31 -5.21 -0.22
C PHE A 156 -12.74 -6.54 -0.73
N GLU A 157 -12.82 -6.82 -2.03
CA GLU A 157 -12.17 -7.98 -2.64
C GLU A 157 -10.64 -7.89 -2.53
N VAL A 158 -10.07 -6.70 -2.75
CA VAL A 158 -8.65 -6.45 -2.54
C VAL A 158 -8.26 -6.70 -1.08
N MET A 159 -9.06 -6.26 -0.12
CA MET A 159 -8.85 -6.56 1.29
C MET A 159 -8.87 -8.06 1.55
N GLN A 160 -9.82 -8.80 0.98
CA GLN A 160 -9.87 -10.27 1.12
C GLN A 160 -8.61 -10.95 0.59
N MET A 161 -8.11 -10.56 -0.58
CA MET A 161 -6.89 -11.14 -1.17
C MET A 161 -5.63 -10.87 -0.33
N THR A 162 -5.62 -9.77 0.42
CA THR A 162 -4.42 -9.26 1.10
C THR A 162 -4.42 -9.47 2.61
N LYS A 163 -5.58 -9.78 3.20
CA LYS A 163 -5.81 -9.88 4.65
C LYS A 163 -6.51 -11.18 5.10
N LYS A 164 -6.71 -12.15 4.21
CA LYS A 164 -7.10 -13.52 4.58
C LYS A 164 -5.90 -14.46 4.53
N ASN A 165 -5.85 -15.42 5.44
CA ASN A 165 -4.86 -16.49 5.43
C ASN A 165 -5.22 -17.57 4.38
N LYS A 166 -4.37 -18.59 4.23
CA LYS A 166 -4.61 -19.69 3.27
C LYS A 166 -5.88 -20.52 3.58
N ALA A 167 -6.35 -20.50 4.82
CA ALA A 167 -7.60 -21.14 5.23
C ALA A 167 -8.83 -20.25 4.99
N GLY A 168 -8.66 -19.03 4.46
CA GLY A 168 -9.75 -18.10 4.17
C GLY A 168 -10.21 -17.25 5.37
N ALA A 169 -9.60 -17.43 6.55
CA ALA A 169 -9.91 -16.65 7.74
C ALA A 169 -9.16 -15.31 7.76
N TRP A 170 -9.76 -14.30 8.40
CA TRP A 170 -9.14 -13.00 8.61
C TRP A 170 -7.88 -13.11 9.48
N VAL A 171 -6.87 -12.31 9.16
CA VAL A 171 -5.54 -12.40 9.79
C VAL A 171 -5.51 -11.95 11.26
N ASN A 172 -6.47 -11.13 11.68
CA ASN A 172 -6.60 -10.68 13.06
C ASN A 172 -8.04 -10.21 13.36
N GLN A 173 -8.33 -10.02 14.65
CA GLN A 173 -9.63 -9.56 15.13
C GLN A 173 -10.05 -8.21 14.54
N LYS A 174 -9.16 -7.21 14.46
CA LYS A 174 -9.49 -5.90 13.88
C LYS A 174 -9.93 -5.99 12.41
N THR A 175 -9.31 -6.87 11.61
CA THR A 175 -9.70 -7.11 10.21
C THR A 175 -11.02 -7.84 10.12
N THR A 176 -11.32 -8.72 11.07
CA THR A 176 -12.64 -9.36 11.20
C THR A 176 -13.71 -8.32 11.49
N GLU A 177 -13.53 -7.52 12.54
CA GLU A 177 -14.47 -6.46 12.95
C GLU A 177 -14.72 -5.45 11.82
N LEU A 178 -13.66 -5.03 11.11
CA LEU A 178 -13.77 -4.14 9.95
C LEU A 178 -14.59 -4.79 8.82
N ALA A 179 -14.37 -6.07 8.54
CA ALA A 179 -15.09 -6.77 7.49
C ALA A 179 -16.57 -6.97 7.83
N GLU A 180 -16.86 -7.32 9.08
CA GLU A 180 -18.23 -7.45 9.59
C GLU A 180 -18.97 -6.12 9.53
N ALA A 181 -18.35 -5.03 9.99
CA ALA A 181 -18.93 -3.69 9.93
C ALA A 181 -19.18 -3.23 8.48
N TYR A 182 -18.28 -3.55 7.55
CA TYR A 182 -18.49 -3.26 6.14
C TYR A 182 -19.68 -4.03 5.55
N GLN A 183 -19.78 -5.33 5.84
CA GLN A 183 -20.88 -6.17 5.35
C GLN A 183 -22.22 -5.74 5.94
N ALA A 184 -22.27 -5.41 7.23
CA ALA A 184 -23.48 -4.88 7.87
C ALA A 184 -23.97 -3.60 7.19
N ARG A 185 -23.08 -2.63 6.97
CA ARG A 185 -23.42 -1.38 6.25
C ARG A 185 -23.84 -1.61 4.81
N ARG A 186 -23.29 -2.63 4.15
CA ARG A 186 -23.69 -3.00 2.79
C ARG A 186 -25.10 -3.57 2.79
N ALA A 187 -25.41 -4.46 3.73
CA ALA A 187 -26.72 -5.07 3.88
C ALA A 187 -27.79 -4.03 4.27
N GLU A 188 -27.48 -3.08 5.16
CA GLU A 188 -28.37 -1.96 5.50
C GLU A 188 -28.75 -1.15 4.25
N LYS A 189 -27.75 -0.74 3.46
CA LYS A 189 -28.01 0.01 2.21
C LYS A 189 -28.81 -0.80 1.18
N GLU A 190 -28.56 -2.09 1.10
CA GLU A 190 -29.30 -2.97 0.20
C GLU A 190 -30.75 -3.14 0.66
N ALA A 191 -30.98 -3.26 1.97
CA ALA A 191 -32.31 -3.29 2.56
C ALA A 191 -33.06 -1.97 2.34
N ASP A 192 -32.41 -0.82 2.51
CA ASP A 192 -32.99 0.51 2.24
C ASP A 192 -33.41 0.65 0.76
N LEU A 193 -32.57 0.17 -0.16
CA LEU A 193 -32.88 0.17 -1.60
C LEU A 193 -34.08 -0.73 -1.93
N VAL A 194 -34.15 -1.92 -1.34
CA VAL A 194 -35.29 -2.84 -1.52
C VAL A 194 -36.57 -2.29 -0.89
N ALA A 195 -36.48 -1.68 0.30
CA ALA A 195 -37.62 -1.05 0.96
C ALA A 195 -38.19 0.14 0.15
N SER A 196 -37.34 0.79 -0.65
CA SER A 196 -37.73 1.91 -1.52
C SER A 196 -38.32 1.48 -2.87
N THR A 197 -38.45 0.18 -3.15
CA THR A 197 -39.15 -0.28 -4.37
C THR A 197 -40.66 -0.29 -4.15
N PRO A 198 -41.49 -0.18 -5.21
CA PRO A 198 -42.95 -0.25 -5.07
C PRO A 198 -43.43 -1.53 -4.38
N GLU A 199 -42.76 -2.67 -4.61
CA GLU A 199 -43.05 -3.93 -3.93
C GLU A 199 -42.65 -3.88 -2.45
N GLY A 200 -41.50 -3.30 -2.13
CA GLY A 200 -41.03 -3.11 -0.76
C GLY A 200 -41.96 -2.22 0.06
N GLU A 201 -42.37 -1.09 -0.50
CA GLU A 201 -43.34 -0.17 0.10
C GLU A 201 -44.69 -0.86 0.35
N SER A 202 -45.17 -1.64 -0.63
CA SER A 202 -46.41 -2.41 -0.52
C SER A 202 -46.35 -3.44 0.63
N LEU A 203 -45.21 -4.12 0.81
CA LEU A 203 -45.02 -5.08 1.90
C LEU A 203 -44.99 -4.40 3.28
N ILE A 204 -44.35 -3.23 3.38
CA ILE A 204 -44.36 -2.42 4.62
C ILE A 204 -45.80 -2.06 5.00
N TRP A 205 -46.59 -1.61 4.02
CA TRP A 205 -48.00 -1.26 4.21
C TRP A 205 -48.85 -2.46 4.64
N ILE A 206 -48.65 -3.62 4.00
CA ILE A 206 -49.34 -4.87 4.36
C ILE A 206 -49.01 -5.28 5.79
N GLN A 207 -47.73 -5.20 6.21
CA GLN A 207 -47.33 -5.53 7.57
C GLN A 207 -47.92 -4.57 8.60
N TYR A 208 -48.01 -3.28 8.27
CA TYR A 208 -48.65 -2.26 9.10
C TYR A 208 -50.15 -2.56 9.30
N ILE A 209 -50.89 -2.87 8.22
CA ILE A 209 -52.30 -3.26 8.32
C ILE A 209 -52.48 -4.49 9.21
N LYS A 210 -51.67 -5.54 9.01
CA LYS A 210 -51.74 -6.77 9.81
C LYS A 210 -51.56 -6.51 11.31
N ASN A 211 -50.71 -5.55 11.67
CA ASN A 211 -50.41 -5.25 13.07
C ASN A 211 -51.47 -4.36 13.74
N LEU A 212 -52.03 -3.38 13.03
CA LEU A 212 -52.90 -2.35 13.63
C LEU A 212 -54.38 -2.50 13.29
N ALA A 213 -54.70 -3.13 12.18
CA ALA A 213 -56.07 -3.31 11.71
C ALA A 213 -56.27 -4.68 11.04
N PRO A 214 -56.01 -5.81 11.75
CA PRO A 214 -56.09 -7.15 11.17
C PRO A 214 -57.48 -7.49 10.61
N TRP A 215 -58.53 -6.84 11.12
CA TRP A 215 -59.91 -7.00 10.62
C TRP A 215 -60.12 -6.52 9.18
N ILE A 216 -59.26 -5.64 8.65
CA ILE A 216 -59.32 -5.19 7.25
C ILE A 216 -58.97 -6.33 6.28
N MET A 217 -58.15 -7.30 6.72
CA MET A 217 -57.65 -8.40 5.92
C MET A 217 -58.51 -9.68 6.04
N MET A 218 -59.57 -9.67 6.84
CA MET A 218 -60.45 -10.84 7.00
C MET A 218 -61.47 -10.91 5.85
N PRO A 219 -61.71 -12.10 5.26
CA PRO A 219 -62.76 -12.25 4.27
C PRO A 219 -64.12 -11.95 4.91
N LYS A 220 -64.95 -11.15 4.24
CA LYS A 220 -66.34 -10.94 4.65
C LYS A 220 -67.06 -12.28 4.61
N MET A 221 -67.57 -12.73 5.75
CA MET A 221 -68.52 -13.85 5.86
C MET A 221 -69.83 -13.51 5.17
#